data_AF-A0A7V5XFV0-F1
#
_entry.id   AF-A0A7V5XFV0-F1
#
_cell.length_a   1.000
_cell.length_b   1.000
_cell.length_c   1.000
_cell.angle_alpha   90.00
_cell.angle_beta   90.00
_cell.angle_gamma   90.00
#
_symmetry.space_group_name_H-M   'P 1'
#
loop_
_entity.id
_entity.type
_entity.pdbx_description
1 polymer ?
#
loop_
_entity_poly.entity_id
_entity_poly.type
_entity_poly.pdbx_seq_one_letter_code
_entity_poly.pdbx_strand_id
1 'polypeptide(L)'
;MNKNEVNIAFEILLEEIEEVFDMISKEGEEAFRAQDFDKARSLIEYGERLKTFREKVKTLQNEWQTIFSEKIPTQVRIRKRRAKNRLKRGLRTSEEKFVIPILESLIELGGKAEMKAVLKLVHDKMKSILNKYDYEYLPSNPKQRRWENTAQWARYTMINEGLLVRNSPWGIWEITEKGRKFYEENK
;
A
#
# COMPACT_ATOMS: atom_id res chain seq x y z
N MET A 1 -8.45 22.30 11.16
CA MET A 1 -7.60 21.53 10.24
C MET A 1 -8.44 20.34 9.79
N ASN A 2 -8.73 20.16 8.50
CA ASN A 2 -9.57 19.03 8.09
C ASN A 2 -8.78 17.73 8.35
N LYS A 3 -9.37 16.77 9.08
CA LYS A 3 -8.77 15.44 9.32
C LYS A 3 -8.28 14.80 8.02
N ASN A 4 -9.03 15.05 6.94
CA ASN A 4 -8.73 14.56 5.59
C ASN A 4 -7.45 15.19 5.00
N GLU A 5 -7.11 16.45 5.29
CA GLU A 5 -5.93 17.11 4.70
C GLU A 5 -4.61 16.53 5.21
N VAL A 6 -4.55 16.18 6.51
CA VAL A 6 -3.35 15.56 7.08
C VAL A 6 -3.24 14.11 6.65
N ASN A 7 -4.35 13.36 6.62
CA ASN A 7 -4.34 12.00 6.09
C ASN A 7 -3.90 11.98 4.62
N ILE A 8 -4.35 12.95 3.80
CA ILE A 8 -3.88 13.13 2.42
C ILE A 8 -2.37 13.40 2.37
N ALA A 9 -1.82 14.18 3.30
CA ALA A 9 -0.38 14.43 3.34
C ALA A 9 0.42 13.17 3.70
N PHE A 10 -0.11 12.31 4.58
CA PHE A 10 0.46 11.00 4.86
C PHE A 10 0.43 10.08 3.63
N GLU A 11 -0.68 10.03 2.89
CA GLU A 11 -0.77 9.25 1.65
C GLU A 11 0.25 9.72 0.61
N ILE A 12 0.41 11.04 0.43
CA ILE A 12 1.44 11.60 -0.46
C ILE A 12 2.83 11.18 0.01
N LEU A 13 3.13 11.30 1.31
CA LEU A 13 4.43 10.91 1.84
C LEU A 13 4.72 9.42 1.64
N LEU A 14 3.74 8.55 1.87
CA LEU A 14 3.87 7.11 1.65
C LEU A 14 4.11 6.80 0.17
N GLU A 15 3.44 7.49 -0.74
CA GLU A 15 3.66 7.37 -2.19
C GLU A 15 5.10 7.75 -2.58
N GLU A 16 5.61 8.88 -2.08
CA GLU A 16 7.00 9.30 -2.33
C GLU A 16 8.02 8.29 -1.79
N ILE A 17 7.75 7.68 -0.62
CA ILE A 17 8.60 6.61 -0.08
C ILE A 17 8.56 5.37 -0.99
N GLU A 18 7.39 5.01 -1.52
CA GLU A 18 7.23 3.91 -2.48
C GLU A 18 8.01 4.18 -3.78
N GLU A 19 8.06 5.42 -4.26
CA GLU A 19 8.89 5.78 -5.43
C GLU A 19 10.40 5.62 -5.16
N VAL A 20 10.87 5.88 -3.93
CA VAL A 20 12.27 5.63 -3.55
C VAL A 20 12.58 4.12 -3.50
N PHE A 21 11.65 3.32 -2.99
CA PHE A 21 11.78 1.85 -2.99
C PHE A 21 11.99 1.26 -4.37
N ASP A 22 11.21 1.77 -5.29
CA ASP A 22 11.22 1.42 -6.69
C ASP A 22 12.58 1.77 -7.35
N MET A 23 13.16 2.92 -7.02
CA MET A 23 14.50 3.31 -7.47
C MET A 23 15.57 2.36 -6.92
N ILE A 24 15.54 2.06 -5.62
CA ILE A 24 16.48 1.12 -4.98
C ILE A 24 16.40 -0.25 -5.64
N SER A 25 15.18 -0.72 -5.93
CA SER A 25 14.96 -2.02 -6.55
C SER A 25 15.56 -2.08 -7.96
N LYS A 26 15.38 -1.03 -8.75
CA LYS A 26 15.99 -0.92 -10.09
C LYS A 26 17.53 -0.88 -10.02
N GLU A 27 18.09 -0.06 -9.13
CA GLU A 27 19.54 -0.03 -8.94
C GLU A 27 20.09 -1.37 -8.43
N GLY A 28 19.31 -2.08 -7.61
CA GLY A 28 19.65 -3.41 -7.12
C GLY A 28 19.72 -4.43 -8.26
N GLU A 29 18.72 -4.43 -9.15
CA GLU A 29 18.76 -5.26 -10.36
C GLU A 29 19.98 -4.97 -11.23
N GLU A 30 20.32 -3.69 -11.44
CA GLU A 30 21.49 -3.28 -12.21
C GLU A 30 22.80 -3.73 -11.54
N ALA A 31 22.92 -3.57 -10.22
CA ALA A 31 24.08 -4.03 -9.45
C ALA A 31 24.27 -5.55 -9.53
N PHE A 32 23.18 -6.33 -9.41
CA PHE A 32 23.23 -7.78 -9.57
C PHE A 32 23.64 -8.20 -10.99
N ARG A 33 23.13 -7.53 -12.04
CA ARG A 33 23.54 -7.80 -13.42
C ARG A 33 25.01 -7.48 -13.66
N ALA A 34 25.52 -6.42 -13.04
CA ALA A 34 26.92 -6.02 -13.10
C ALA A 34 27.84 -6.86 -12.19
N GLN A 35 27.27 -7.80 -11.40
CA GLN A 35 27.99 -8.59 -10.38
C GLN A 35 28.67 -7.72 -9.30
N ASP A 36 28.19 -6.49 -9.12
CA ASP A 36 28.62 -5.61 -8.04
C ASP A 36 27.87 -5.96 -6.75
N PHE A 37 28.32 -7.04 -6.11
CA PHE A 37 27.67 -7.59 -4.92
C PHE A 37 27.80 -6.68 -3.70
N ASP A 38 28.81 -5.81 -3.64
CA ASP A 38 28.97 -4.85 -2.56
C ASP A 38 27.95 -3.72 -2.69
N LYS A 39 27.74 -3.19 -3.91
CA LYS A 39 26.64 -2.26 -4.18
C LYS A 39 25.28 -2.92 -3.93
N ALA A 40 25.06 -4.15 -4.38
CA ALA A 40 23.81 -4.87 -4.13
C ALA A 40 23.53 -5.03 -2.62
N ARG A 41 24.55 -5.38 -1.82
CA ARG A 41 24.43 -5.51 -0.36
C ARG A 41 24.03 -4.19 0.30
N SER A 42 24.67 -3.08 -0.08
CA SER A 42 24.34 -1.75 0.49
C SER A 42 22.93 -1.28 0.11
N LEU A 43 22.47 -1.58 -1.12
CA LEU A 43 21.12 -1.28 -1.57
C LEU A 43 20.05 -2.10 -0.80
N ILE A 44 20.34 -3.38 -0.50
CA ILE A 44 19.46 -4.20 0.35
C ILE A 44 19.32 -3.59 1.74
N GLU A 45 20.44 -3.25 2.38
CA GLU A 45 20.42 -2.65 3.73
C GLU A 45 19.66 -1.32 3.74
N TYR A 46 19.84 -0.49 2.71
CA TYR A 46 19.09 0.75 2.56
C TYR A 46 17.59 0.51 2.35
N GLY A 47 17.22 -0.47 1.52
CA GLY A 47 15.83 -0.89 1.32
C GLY A 47 15.17 -1.37 2.61
N GLU A 48 15.87 -2.16 3.43
CA GLU A 48 15.37 -2.61 4.73
C GLU A 48 15.14 -1.43 5.69
N ARG A 49 16.08 -0.49 5.75
CA ARG A 49 15.93 0.73 6.57
C ARG A 49 14.75 1.60 6.11
N LEU A 50 14.59 1.76 4.80
CA LEU A 50 13.45 2.50 4.22
C LEU A 50 12.12 1.81 4.55
N LYS A 51 12.12 0.48 4.66
CA LYS A 51 10.93 -0.32 5.00
C LYS A 51 10.46 -0.06 6.40
N THR A 52 11.39 -0.12 7.35
CA THR A 52 11.12 0.25 8.74
C THR A 52 10.67 1.71 8.85
N PHE A 53 11.19 2.61 8.02
CA PHE A 53 10.74 4.01 8.01
C PHE A 53 9.31 4.14 7.49
N ARG A 54 8.96 3.48 6.37
CA ARG A 54 7.58 3.45 5.83
C ARG A 54 6.59 2.95 6.88
N GLU A 55 6.94 1.90 7.62
CA GLU A 55 6.11 1.37 8.70
C GLU A 55 5.88 2.41 9.81
N LYS A 56 6.92 3.11 10.25
CA LYS A 56 6.77 4.19 11.24
C LYS A 56 5.85 5.30 10.74
N VAL A 57 5.97 5.69 9.46
CA VAL A 57 5.07 6.67 8.84
C VAL A 57 3.63 6.16 8.82
N LYS A 58 3.41 4.87 8.53
CA LYS A 58 2.09 4.25 8.56
C LYS A 58 1.51 4.20 9.97
N THR A 59 2.31 3.84 10.97
CA THR A 59 1.90 3.90 12.38
C THR A 59 1.48 5.31 12.77
N LEU A 60 2.25 6.33 12.40
CA LEU A 60 1.91 7.74 12.65
C LEU A 60 0.62 8.16 11.93
N GLN A 61 0.38 7.67 10.71
CA GLN A 61 -0.87 7.89 10.00
C GLN A 61 -2.06 7.30 10.77
N ASN A 62 -1.93 6.05 11.26
CA ASN A 62 -2.98 5.36 12.01
C ASN A 62 -3.22 6.02 13.38
N GLU A 63 -2.15 6.39 14.10
CA GLU A 63 -2.24 7.15 15.35
C GLU A 63 -2.94 8.49 15.13
N TRP A 64 -2.60 9.20 14.06
CA TRP A 64 -3.27 10.43 13.69
C TRP A 64 -4.76 10.21 13.42
N GLN A 65 -5.12 9.16 12.68
CA GLN A 65 -6.53 8.82 12.45
C GLN A 65 -7.26 8.50 13.77
N THR A 66 -6.60 7.84 14.72
CA THR A 66 -7.18 7.42 16.01
C THR A 66 -7.33 8.60 16.98
N ILE A 67 -6.30 9.43 17.15
CA ILE A 67 -6.33 10.63 18.01
C ILE A 67 -7.46 11.57 17.61
N PHE A 68 -7.77 11.63 16.31
CA PHE A 68 -8.84 12.47 15.79
C PHE A 68 -10.14 11.71 15.48
N SER A 69 -10.23 10.38 15.62
CA SER A 69 -11.50 9.65 15.50
C SER A 69 -12.34 9.84 16.76
N GLU A 70 -11.71 9.97 17.93
CA GLU A 70 -12.37 10.32 19.18
C GLU A 70 -12.38 11.86 19.40
N LYS A 71 -13.58 12.45 19.32
CA LYS A 71 -13.96 13.78 19.86
C LYS A 71 -13.23 15.03 19.29
N ILE A 72 -13.76 15.57 18.19
CA ILE A 72 -13.88 17.04 18.05
C ILE A 72 -15.24 17.36 17.41
N PRO A 73 -16.16 18.07 18.11
CA PRO A 73 -17.42 18.54 17.55
C PRO A 73 -17.19 19.47 16.36
N THR A 74 -17.98 19.25 15.33
CA THR A 74 -17.95 19.88 14.01
C THR A 74 -18.34 21.37 14.05
N GLN A 75 -17.52 22.25 14.62
CA GLN A 75 -17.77 23.70 14.55
C GLN A 75 -16.49 24.53 14.42
N VAL A 76 -15.80 24.42 13.28
CA VAL A 76 -14.89 25.49 12.84
C VAL A 76 -14.95 25.63 11.31
N ARG A 77 -15.91 26.43 10.83
CA ARG A 77 -15.89 26.97 9.44
C ARG A 77 -14.74 27.97 9.34
N ILE A 78 -13.56 27.57 8.85
CA ILE A 78 -12.50 28.53 8.50
C ILE A 78 -12.03 28.35 7.05
N ARG A 79 -12.37 29.39 6.28
CA ARG A 79 -11.88 29.93 5.00
C ARG A 79 -10.88 29.08 4.18
N LYS A 80 -11.32 28.70 2.97
CA LYS A 80 -10.50 28.20 1.86
C LYS A 80 -9.32 29.14 1.57
N ARG A 81 -8.10 28.78 1.97
CA ARG A 81 -6.88 29.37 1.37
C ARG A 81 -6.65 28.70 0.01
N ARG A 82 -6.66 29.51 -1.05
CA ARG A 82 -6.22 29.11 -2.41
C ARG A 82 -4.73 28.80 -2.35
N ALA A 83 -4.37 27.54 -2.23
CA ALA A 83 -2.99 27.09 -2.42
C ALA A 83 -2.72 26.96 -3.94
N LYS A 84 -1.79 27.77 -4.43
CA LYS A 84 -1.26 27.72 -5.80
C LYS A 84 -0.55 26.39 -6.05
N ASN A 85 -0.76 25.84 -7.26
CA ASN A 85 0.10 24.92 -8.01
C ASN A 85 0.99 23.96 -7.20
N ARG A 86 0.36 23.02 -6.48
CA ARG A 86 0.98 21.77 -6.02
C ARG A 86 0.14 20.61 -6.58
N LEU A 87 0.78 19.50 -6.92
CA LEU A 87 0.18 18.31 -7.53
C LEU A 87 -1.18 17.96 -6.90
N LYS A 88 -2.15 17.56 -7.74
CA LYS A 88 -3.53 17.35 -7.30
C LYS A 88 -3.59 16.19 -6.28
N ARG A 89 -4.37 16.43 -5.21
CA ARG A 89 -4.66 15.58 -4.02
C ARG A 89 -4.73 14.06 -4.26
N GLY A 90 -4.12 13.25 -3.38
CA GLY A 90 -4.65 11.93 -2.94
C GLY A 90 -5.37 11.14 -4.03
N LEU A 91 -4.66 10.90 -5.14
CA LEU A 91 -5.25 10.55 -6.41
C LEU A 91 -5.39 9.04 -6.62
N ARG A 92 -4.70 8.22 -5.84
CA ARG A 92 -4.71 6.75 -5.92
C ARG A 92 -5.68 6.16 -4.89
N THR A 93 -6.25 5.01 -5.19
CA THR A 93 -7.07 4.27 -4.22
C THR A 93 -6.21 3.91 -3.00
N SER A 94 -6.70 4.17 -1.78
CA SER A 94 -5.93 3.91 -0.57
C SER A 94 -5.75 2.42 -0.31
N GLU A 95 -4.65 2.06 0.35
CA GLU A 95 -4.29 0.68 0.70
C GLU A 95 -5.43 -0.07 1.43
N GLU A 96 -6.12 0.61 2.35
CA GLU A 96 -7.24 0.07 3.13
C GLU A 96 -8.39 -0.46 2.25
N LYS A 97 -8.62 0.15 1.08
CA LYS A 97 -9.68 -0.27 0.15
C LYS A 97 -9.38 -1.61 -0.53
N PHE A 98 -8.12 -2.07 -0.49
CA PHE A 98 -7.72 -3.36 -1.06
C PHE A 98 -7.90 -4.52 -0.08
N VAL A 99 -8.07 -4.27 1.23
CA VAL A 99 -8.10 -5.33 2.25
C VAL A 99 -9.24 -6.32 2.01
N ILE A 100 -10.49 -5.84 1.90
CA ILE A 100 -11.66 -6.72 1.69
C ILE A 100 -11.59 -7.44 0.34
N PRO A 101 -11.33 -6.78 -0.80
CA PRO A 101 -11.17 -7.47 -2.08
C PRO A 101 -10.06 -8.54 -2.10
N ILE A 102 -8.95 -8.34 -1.38
CA ILE A 102 -7.88 -9.35 -1.27
C ILE A 102 -8.36 -10.57 -0.47
N LEU A 103 -8.98 -10.35 0.69
CA LEU A 103 -9.50 -11.45 1.52
C LEU A 103 -10.56 -12.25 0.78
N GLU A 104 -11.51 -11.57 0.13
CA GLU A 104 -12.54 -12.18 -0.69
C GLU A 104 -11.95 -13.03 -1.81
N SER A 105 -10.99 -12.48 -2.57
CA SER A 105 -10.31 -13.20 -3.66
C SER A 105 -9.57 -14.44 -3.16
N LEU A 106 -8.92 -14.36 -2.00
CA LEU A 106 -8.27 -15.52 -1.40
C LEU A 106 -9.28 -16.59 -0.97
N ILE A 107 -10.41 -16.21 -0.39
CA ILE A 107 -11.47 -17.14 -0.01
C ILE A 107 -12.03 -17.86 -1.24
N GLU A 108 -12.33 -17.12 -2.31
CA GLU A 108 -12.81 -17.68 -3.58
C GLU A 108 -11.80 -18.65 -4.22
N LEU A 109 -10.51 -18.38 -4.06
CA LEU A 109 -9.42 -19.24 -4.55
C LEU A 109 -9.06 -20.39 -3.59
N GLY A 110 -9.89 -20.67 -2.57
CA GLY A 110 -9.69 -21.80 -1.64
C GLY A 110 -8.76 -21.50 -0.47
N GLY A 111 -8.44 -20.23 -0.21
CA GLY A 111 -7.64 -19.74 0.92
C GLY A 111 -6.16 -19.58 0.66
N LYS A 112 -5.64 -20.11 -0.44
CA LYS A 112 -4.22 -20.07 -0.80
C LYS A 112 -4.07 -20.05 -2.31
N ALA A 113 -3.39 -19.04 -2.85
CA ALA A 113 -3.25 -18.90 -4.29
C ALA A 113 -2.02 -18.11 -4.71
N GLU A 114 -1.65 -18.24 -5.99
CA GLU A 114 -0.63 -17.41 -6.61
C GLU A 114 -1.05 -15.93 -6.61
N MET A 115 -0.12 -15.07 -6.26
CA MET A 115 -0.29 -13.62 -6.23
C MET A 115 -0.88 -13.08 -7.53
N LYS A 116 -0.46 -13.58 -8.69
CA LYS A 116 -1.01 -13.16 -9.99
C LYS A 116 -2.50 -13.49 -10.13
N ALA A 117 -2.93 -14.66 -9.65
CA ALA A 117 -4.33 -15.07 -9.67
C ALA A 117 -5.17 -14.22 -8.69
N VAL A 118 -4.63 -13.96 -7.50
CA VAL A 118 -5.28 -13.08 -6.51
C VAL A 118 -5.45 -11.67 -7.07
N LEU A 119 -4.38 -11.06 -7.60
CA LEU A 119 -4.43 -9.71 -8.16
C LEU A 119 -5.44 -9.60 -9.31
N LYS A 120 -5.57 -10.63 -10.15
CA LYS A 120 -6.58 -10.65 -11.21
C LYS A 120 -8.01 -10.51 -10.67
N LEU A 121 -8.36 -11.28 -9.64
CA LEU A 121 -9.69 -11.19 -9.02
C LEU A 121 -9.89 -9.88 -8.26
N VAL A 122 -8.87 -9.40 -7.54
CA VAL A 122 -8.89 -8.11 -6.86
C VAL A 122 -9.18 -6.99 -7.85
N HIS A 123 -8.50 -6.99 -8.99
CA HIS A 123 -8.76 -6.02 -10.06
C HIS A 123 -10.22 -6.05 -10.52
N ASP A 124 -10.76 -7.25 -10.79
CA ASP A 124 -12.14 -7.39 -11.26
C ASP A 124 -13.15 -6.85 -10.24
N LYS A 125 -12.92 -7.09 -8.94
CA LYS A 125 -13.75 -6.58 -7.84
C LYS A 125 -13.61 -5.07 -7.64
N MET A 126 -12.42 -4.51 -7.89
CA MET A 126 -12.13 -3.11 -7.65
C MET A 126 -12.31 -2.21 -8.86
N LYS A 127 -12.70 -2.72 -10.03
CA LYS A 127 -12.88 -1.95 -11.28
C LYS A 127 -13.68 -0.65 -11.12
N SER A 128 -14.70 -0.64 -10.27
CA SER A 128 -15.55 0.53 -10.00
C SER A 128 -14.96 1.52 -8.99
N ILE A 129 -13.95 1.10 -8.25
CA ILE A 129 -13.28 1.87 -7.19
C ILE A 129 -11.98 2.50 -7.74
N LEU A 130 -11.23 1.73 -8.54
CA LEU A 130 -9.99 2.17 -9.14
C LEU A 130 -10.24 3.35 -10.09
N ASN A 131 -9.40 4.36 -9.97
CA ASN A 131 -9.44 5.57 -10.77
C ASN A 131 -8.31 5.60 -11.79
N LYS A 132 -8.25 6.63 -12.64
CA LYS A 132 -7.25 6.69 -13.73
C LYS A 132 -5.79 6.62 -13.26
N TYR A 133 -5.47 7.10 -12.07
CA TYR A 133 -4.10 7.12 -11.52
C TYR A 133 -3.67 5.74 -11.03
N ASP A 134 -4.62 4.93 -10.55
CA ASP A 134 -4.39 3.53 -10.18
C ASP A 134 -3.86 2.71 -11.37
N TYR A 135 -4.31 3.05 -12.58
CA TYR A 135 -3.94 2.39 -13.83
C TYR A 135 -2.66 2.92 -14.48
N GLU A 136 -2.08 4.01 -13.96
CA GLU A 136 -0.79 4.51 -14.44
C GLU A 136 0.31 3.49 -14.10
N TYR A 137 1.33 3.43 -14.97
CA TYR A 137 2.49 2.59 -14.72
C TYR A 137 3.42 3.24 -13.70
N LEU A 138 4.17 2.41 -12.99
CA LEU A 138 5.26 2.90 -12.15
C LEU A 138 6.37 3.46 -13.05
N PRO A 139 6.91 4.66 -12.76
CA PRO A 139 8.04 5.22 -13.52
C PRO A 139 9.27 4.30 -13.53
N SER A 140 9.45 3.55 -12.45
CA SER A 140 10.52 2.58 -12.21
C SER A 140 10.32 1.26 -12.95
N ASN A 141 9.09 0.76 -13.00
CA ASN A 141 8.70 -0.49 -13.63
C ASN A 141 7.52 -0.26 -14.60
N PRO A 142 7.82 -0.03 -15.89
CA PRO A 142 6.80 0.23 -16.91
C PRO A 142 5.84 -0.94 -17.19
N LYS A 143 6.04 -2.10 -16.55
CA LYS A 143 5.16 -3.27 -16.68
C LYS A 143 4.18 -3.42 -15.53
N GLN A 144 4.38 -2.71 -14.42
CA GLN A 144 3.58 -2.81 -13.21
C GLN A 144 2.71 -1.57 -13.04
N ARG A 145 1.41 -1.79 -12.79
CA ARG A 145 0.46 -0.70 -12.54
C ARG A 145 0.55 -0.23 -11.08
N ARG A 146 0.32 1.05 -10.83
CA ARG A 146 0.36 1.64 -9.49
C ARG A 146 -0.52 0.89 -8.49
N TRP A 147 -1.71 0.44 -8.88
CA TRP A 147 -2.63 -0.31 -8.00
C TRP A 147 -2.10 -1.69 -7.60
N GLU A 148 -1.31 -2.35 -8.46
CA GLU A 148 -0.71 -3.66 -8.16
C GLU A 148 0.35 -3.51 -7.06
N ASN A 149 1.06 -2.39 -7.04
CA ASN A 149 1.98 -2.03 -5.96
C ASN A 149 1.21 -1.74 -4.67
N THR A 150 0.12 -0.97 -4.76
CA THR A 150 -0.76 -0.69 -3.61
C THR A 150 -1.30 -1.96 -2.97
N ALA A 151 -1.77 -2.91 -3.79
CA ALA A 151 -2.28 -4.18 -3.32
C ALA A 151 -1.18 -5.03 -2.64
N GLN A 152 0.06 -4.96 -3.11
CA GLN A 152 1.19 -5.62 -2.47
C GLN A 152 1.54 -5.01 -1.11
N TRP A 153 1.47 -3.69 -1.00
CA TRP A 153 1.62 -3.01 0.30
C TRP A 153 0.47 -3.33 1.24
N ALA A 154 -0.77 -3.40 0.75
CA ALA A 154 -1.92 -3.87 1.53
C ALA A 154 -1.66 -5.28 2.08
N ARG A 155 -1.18 -6.19 1.23
CA ARG A 155 -0.79 -7.54 1.67
C ARG A 155 0.31 -7.50 2.74
N TYR A 156 1.30 -6.61 2.61
CA TYR A 156 2.34 -6.45 3.62
C TYR A 156 1.76 -6.03 4.98
N THR A 157 0.89 -5.02 5.00
CA THR A 157 0.21 -4.57 6.22
C THR A 157 -0.69 -5.66 6.80
N MET A 158 -1.46 -6.35 5.96
CA MET A 158 -2.31 -7.47 6.37
C MET A 158 -1.53 -8.64 7.00
N ILE A 159 -0.28 -8.89 6.58
CA ILE A 159 0.60 -9.86 7.24
C ILE A 159 0.98 -9.39 8.65
N ASN A 160 1.37 -8.12 8.79
CA ASN A 160 1.73 -7.54 10.08
C ASN A 160 0.54 -7.52 11.06
N GLU A 161 -0.67 -7.35 10.54
CA GLU A 161 -1.92 -7.43 11.30
C GLU A 161 -2.38 -8.88 11.57
N GLY A 162 -1.73 -9.88 10.97
CA GLY A 162 -2.05 -11.30 11.13
C GLY A 162 -3.26 -11.79 10.34
N LEU A 163 -3.74 -11.01 9.36
CA LEU A 163 -4.84 -11.40 8.45
C LEU A 163 -4.35 -12.37 7.36
N LEU A 164 -3.07 -12.28 6.98
CA LEU A 164 -2.43 -13.17 6.01
C LEU A 164 -1.21 -13.87 6.63
N VAL A 165 -0.88 -15.04 6.10
CA VAL A 165 0.26 -15.85 6.58
C VAL A 165 1.58 -15.17 6.23
N ARG A 166 2.46 -15.00 7.23
CA ARG A 166 3.77 -14.35 7.07
C ARG A 166 4.75 -15.16 6.21
N ASN A 167 4.75 -16.49 6.38
CA ASN A 167 5.75 -17.39 5.80
C ASN A 167 5.17 -18.26 4.67
N SER A 168 4.27 -17.72 3.85
CA SER A 168 3.80 -18.40 2.65
C SER A 168 4.96 -18.58 1.64
N PRO A 169 4.93 -19.65 0.81
CA PRO A 169 5.88 -19.82 -0.27
C PRO A 169 5.97 -18.58 -1.17
N TRP A 170 7.12 -18.39 -1.81
CA TRP A 170 7.34 -17.25 -2.69
C TRP A 170 6.28 -17.18 -3.80
N GLY A 171 5.72 -15.99 -4.03
CA GLY A 171 4.64 -15.78 -4.99
C GLY A 171 3.27 -16.30 -4.57
N ILE A 172 3.11 -16.89 -3.38
CA ILE A 172 1.85 -17.40 -2.85
C ILE A 172 1.34 -16.51 -1.72
N TRP A 173 0.05 -16.18 -1.77
CA TRP A 173 -0.66 -15.50 -0.69
C TRP A 173 -1.63 -16.49 -0.04
N GLU A 174 -1.76 -16.42 1.28
CA GLU A 174 -2.55 -17.36 2.07
C GLU A 174 -3.24 -16.62 3.21
N ILE A 175 -4.54 -16.86 3.36
CA ILE A 175 -5.38 -16.23 4.38
C ILE A 175 -5.29 -16.99 5.71
N THR A 176 -5.23 -16.25 6.83
CA THR A 176 -5.33 -16.87 8.16
C THR A 176 -6.78 -17.03 8.58
N GLU A 177 -7.03 -17.80 9.65
CA GLU A 177 -8.36 -17.87 10.25
C GLU A 177 -8.82 -16.50 10.78
N LYS A 178 -7.89 -15.68 11.30
CA LYS A 178 -8.18 -14.30 11.68
C LYS A 178 -8.63 -13.48 10.47
N GLY A 179 -7.97 -13.63 9.32
CA GLY A 179 -8.36 -12.98 8.07
C GLY A 179 -9.77 -13.37 7.60
N ARG A 180 -10.13 -14.65 7.71
CA ARG A 180 -11.49 -15.13 7.38
C ARG A 180 -12.55 -14.49 8.26
N LYS A 181 -12.33 -14.46 9.58
CA LYS A 181 -13.25 -13.81 10.53
C LYS A 181 -13.39 -12.32 10.25
N PHE A 182 -12.27 -11.64 10.02
CA PHE A 182 -12.26 -10.22 9.67
C PHE A 182 -13.08 -9.94 8.41
N TYR A 183 -12.97 -10.78 7.37
CA TYR A 183 -13.79 -10.66 6.16
C TYR A 183 -15.29 -10.82 6.47
N GLU A 184 -15.68 -11.84 7.22
CA GLU A 184 -17.10 -12.07 7.56
C GLU A 184 -17.71 -10.92 8.38
N GLU A 185 -16.91 -10.26 9.22
CA GLU A 185 -17.34 -9.10 10.02
C GLU A 185 -17.45 -7.79 9.21
N ASN A 186 -16.79 -7.70 8.04
CA ASN A 186 -16.61 -6.44 7.30
C ASN A 186 -17.02 -6.51 5.80
N LYS A 187 -17.66 -7.60 5.35
CA LYS A 187 -18.15 -7.74 3.96
C LYS A 187 -19.46 -7.02 3.70
#